data_AF-A0A673N5M9-F1
#
_entry.id   AF-A0A673N5M9-F1
#
_cell.length_a   1.000
_cell.length_b   1.000
_cell.length_c   1.000
_cell.angle_alpha   90.00
_cell.angle_beta   90.00
_cell.angle_gamma   90.00
#
_symmetry.space_group_name_H-M   'P 1'
#
loop_
_entity.id
_entity.type
_entity.pdbx_description
1 polymer ?
#
loop_
_entity_poly.entity_id
_entity_poly.type
_entity_poly.pdbx_seq_one_letter_code
_entity_poly.pdbx_strand_id
1 'polypeptide(L)'
;TGASSSERVKSAPRGTFIPALFPFLTSQLAALKPEWIPGDYPMTEAGAESFVSDYNSTAEEVFYFSTEASWNYNTNLTDHNSQLQVSASLEEQAFTEAWGQKAKATFSDSLMESFTNPDLKKIISKINVLGPANLPTAERERVS
;
A
#
# COMPACT_ATOMS: atom_id res chain seq x y z
N THR A 1 52.16 3.36 -51.83
CA THR A 1 50.98 4.16 -51.42
C THR A 1 49.75 3.49 -52.00
N GLY A 2 49.02 2.72 -51.18
CA GLY A 2 47.92 1.87 -51.64
C GLY A 2 46.62 2.64 -51.83
N ALA A 3 45.93 2.40 -52.95
CA ALA A 3 44.60 2.92 -53.23
C ALA A 3 43.64 1.77 -53.58
N SER A 4 42.52 1.77 -52.86
CA SER A 4 41.15 1.37 -53.18
C SER A 4 40.87 0.10 -54.01
N SER A 5 40.13 -0.85 -53.40
CA SER A 5 39.24 -1.72 -54.15
C SER A 5 37.97 -2.11 -53.37
N SER A 6 36.84 -1.68 -53.92
CA SER A 6 35.48 -2.24 -53.95
C SER A 6 34.68 -2.52 -52.68
N GLU A 7 33.52 -1.87 -52.63
CA GLU A 7 32.34 -2.18 -51.84
C GLU A 7 31.88 -3.63 -51.99
N ARG A 8 31.49 -4.26 -50.88
CA ARG A 8 30.42 -5.27 -50.87
C ARG A 8 29.57 -5.10 -49.62
N VAL A 9 28.37 -4.58 -49.85
CA VAL A 9 27.24 -4.53 -48.90
C VAL A 9 27.02 -5.93 -48.32
N LYS A 10 27.11 -6.06 -46.99
CA LYS A 10 26.54 -7.18 -46.25
C LYS A 10 25.50 -6.65 -45.28
N SER A 11 24.25 -6.96 -45.59
CA SER A 11 23.06 -6.66 -44.80
C SER A 11 23.19 -7.16 -43.36
N ALA A 12 22.96 -6.27 -42.40
CA ALA A 12 22.71 -6.66 -41.01
C ALA A 12 21.35 -7.39 -40.91
N PRO A 13 21.23 -8.50 -40.17
CA PRO A 13 19.93 -9.11 -39.94
C PRO A 13 19.06 -8.17 -39.09
N ARG A 14 17.84 -7.93 -39.60
CA ARG A 14 16.74 -7.32 -38.86
C ARG A 14 16.35 -8.20 -37.68
N GLY A 15 16.16 -7.56 -36.54
CA GLY A 15 15.18 -7.97 -35.55
C GLY A 15 15.68 -8.95 -34.50
N THR A 16 15.80 -8.46 -33.27
CA THR A 16 14.85 -8.86 -32.23
C THR A 16 14.72 -7.66 -31.30
N PHE A 17 13.65 -6.88 -31.48
CA PHE A 17 13.07 -6.17 -30.35
C PHE A 17 12.75 -7.26 -29.33
N ILE A 18 13.44 -7.29 -28.20
CA ILE A 18 12.95 -8.02 -27.05
C ILE A 18 11.80 -7.16 -26.55
N PRO A 19 10.52 -7.55 -26.73
CA PRO A 19 9.49 -6.87 -25.99
C PRO A 19 9.80 -7.17 -24.53
N ALA A 20 9.94 -6.12 -23.72
CA ALA A 20 9.81 -6.25 -22.28
C ALA A 20 8.42 -6.85 -22.05
N LEU A 21 8.35 -8.18 -21.99
CA LEU A 21 7.19 -8.91 -21.54
C LEU A 21 7.24 -8.77 -20.02
N PHE A 22 6.89 -7.59 -19.51
CA PHE A 22 6.27 -7.53 -18.20
C PHE A 22 4.96 -8.31 -18.40
N PRO A 23 4.87 -9.55 -17.91
CA PRO A 23 3.58 -10.22 -17.95
C PRO A 23 2.64 -9.30 -17.17
N PHE A 24 1.49 -9.02 -17.75
CA PHE A 24 0.40 -8.35 -17.08
C PHE A 24 0.27 -8.96 -15.69
N LEU A 25 0.73 -8.24 -14.66
CA LEU A 25 0.28 -8.47 -13.31
C LEU A 25 -1.21 -8.17 -13.42
N THR A 26 -2.02 -9.22 -13.56
CA THR A 26 -3.44 -9.09 -13.31
C THR A 26 -3.53 -8.74 -11.84
N SER A 27 -3.59 -7.43 -11.53
CA SER A 27 -3.83 -6.92 -10.20
C SER A 27 -5.13 -7.50 -9.72
N GLN A 28 -5.03 -8.60 -8.99
CA GLN A 28 -6.03 -8.95 -8.01
C GLN A 28 -5.90 -7.83 -6.98
N LEU A 29 -6.64 -6.74 -7.18
CA LEU A 29 -6.80 -5.71 -6.16
C LEU A 29 -7.39 -6.43 -4.95
N ALA A 30 -6.54 -6.75 -3.97
CA ALA A 30 -6.99 -7.33 -2.73
C ALA A 30 -7.81 -6.26 -2.03
N ALA A 31 -9.13 -6.42 -2.09
CA ALA A 31 -10.03 -5.69 -1.20
C ALA A 31 -9.61 -6.03 0.23
N LEU A 32 -9.60 -5.02 1.10
CA LEU A 32 -9.30 -5.20 2.52
C LEU A 32 -10.11 -6.37 3.09
N LYS A 33 -9.45 -7.26 3.84
CA LYS A 33 -10.13 -8.39 4.47
C LYS A 33 -11.30 -7.88 5.34
N PRO A 34 -12.46 -8.54 5.34
CA PRO A 34 -13.64 -8.05 6.07
C PRO A 34 -13.39 -7.78 7.56
N GLU A 35 -12.56 -8.60 8.20
CA GLU A 35 -12.16 -8.47 9.59
C GLU A 35 -11.29 -7.25 9.89
N TRP A 36 -10.67 -6.65 8.88
CA TRP A 36 -9.80 -5.47 9.03
C TRP A 36 -10.52 -4.15 8.71
N ILE A 37 -11.79 -4.21 8.34
CA ILE A 37 -12.62 -3.03 8.09
C ILE A 37 -13.03 -2.41 9.44
N PRO A 38 -12.89 -1.08 9.62
CA PRO A 38 -13.30 -0.44 10.85
C PRO A 38 -14.81 -0.57 11.08
N GLY A 39 -15.19 -0.80 12.34
CA GLY A 39 -16.59 -0.81 12.77
C GLY A 39 -17.23 0.58 12.80
N ASP A 40 -18.37 0.66 13.49
CA ASP A 40 -19.01 1.92 13.83
C ASP A 40 -18.75 2.28 15.29
N TYR A 41 -18.51 3.56 15.53
CA TYR A 41 -18.11 4.07 16.83
C TYR A 41 -18.98 5.27 17.20
N PRO A 42 -19.42 5.37 18.47
CA PRO A 42 -20.17 6.54 18.92
C PRO A 42 -19.26 7.78 18.89
N MET A 43 -19.86 8.94 18.60
CA MET A 43 -19.18 10.24 18.61
C MET A 43 -18.97 10.75 20.04
N THR A 44 -18.25 9.97 20.85
CA THR A 44 -17.96 10.22 22.26
C THR A 44 -16.52 9.81 22.58
N GLU A 45 -16.00 10.23 23.74
CA GLU A 45 -14.66 9.83 24.19
C GLU A 45 -14.55 8.30 24.38
N ALA A 46 -15.58 7.65 24.93
CA ALA A 46 -15.59 6.18 25.05
C ALA A 46 -15.64 5.47 23.68
N GLY A 47 -16.28 6.09 22.67
CA GLY A 47 -16.22 5.62 21.30
C GLY A 47 -14.83 5.76 20.68
N ALA A 48 -14.13 6.85 20.99
CA ALA A 48 -12.74 7.05 20.62
C ALA A 48 -11.80 6.02 21.29
N GLU A 49 -12.03 5.65 22.54
CA GLU A 49 -11.29 4.56 23.21
C GLU A 49 -11.47 3.22 22.48
N SER A 50 -12.71 2.89 22.14
CA SER A 50 -13.04 1.66 21.40
C SER A 50 -12.40 1.68 20.01
N PHE A 51 -12.50 2.80 19.29
CA PHE A 51 -11.88 3.01 17.99
C PHE A 51 -10.36 2.82 18.03
N VAL A 52 -9.69 3.44 18.99
CA VAL A 52 -8.22 3.33 19.12
C VAL A 52 -7.82 1.90 19.51
N SER A 53 -8.58 1.24 20.38
CA SER A 53 -8.33 -0.15 20.76
C SER A 53 -8.40 -1.09 19.56
N ASP A 54 -9.48 -1.02 18.79
CA ASP A 54 -9.68 -1.87 17.61
C ASP A 54 -8.69 -1.54 16.49
N TYR A 55 -8.37 -0.24 16.31
CA TYR A 55 -7.33 0.18 15.36
C TYR A 55 -6.00 -0.48 15.70
N ASN A 56 -5.58 -0.41 16.98
CA ASN A 56 -4.28 -0.93 17.38
C ASN A 56 -4.17 -2.45 17.17
N SER A 57 -5.17 -3.22 17.61
CA SER A 57 -5.16 -4.67 17.43
C SER A 57 -5.14 -5.07 15.94
N THR A 58 -5.92 -4.37 15.11
CA THR A 58 -5.96 -4.61 13.67
C THR A 58 -4.66 -4.16 12.97
N ALA A 59 -4.12 -3.00 13.36
CA ALA A 59 -2.88 -2.46 12.81
C ALA A 59 -1.68 -3.37 13.09
N GLU A 60 -1.59 -3.93 14.30
CA GLU A 60 -0.55 -4.90 14.67
C GLU A 60 -0.57 -6.10 13.72
N GLU A 61 -1.75 -6.63 13.41
CA GLU A 61 -1.91 -7.75 12.49
C GLU A 61 -1.53 -7.37 11.05
N VAL A 62 -2.11 -6.28 10.52
CA VAL A 62 -1.87 -5.82 9.15
C VAL A 62 -0.39 -5.51 8.90
N PHE A 63 0.25 -4.75 9.80
CA PHE A 63 1.65 -4.38 9.66
C PHE A 63 2.59 -5.56 9.87
N TYR A 64 2.22 -6.53 10.73
CA TYR A 64 2.96 -7.78 10.85
C TYR A 64 2.96 -8.55 9.52
N PHE A 65 1.78 -8.76 8.91
CA PHE A 65 1.66 -9.47 7.64
C PHE A 65 2.44 -8.78 6.50
N SER A 66 2.33 -7.46 6.38
CA SER A 66 3.07 -6.69 5.39
C SER A 66 4.58 -6.77 5.59
N THR A 67 5.04 -6.62 6.83
CA THR A 67 6.47 -6.73 7.18
C THR A 67 7.00 -8.13 6.90
N GLU A 68 6.23 -9.17 7.24
CA GLU A 68 6.60 -10.56 6.98
C GLU A 68 6.69 -10.85 5.48
N ALA A 69 5.72 -10.39 4.68
CA ALA A 69 5.75 -10.56 3.23
C ALA A 69 6.97 -9.87 2.60
N SER A 70 7.29 -8.65 3.06
CA SER A 70 8.50 -7.92 2.65
C SER A 70 9.78 -8.67 3.04
N TRP A 71 9.86 -9.20 4.27
CA TRP A 71 11.00 -10.00 4.71
C TRP A 71 11.18 -11.26 3.86
N ASN A 72 10.09 -11.98 3.60
CA ASN A 72 10.10 -13.20 2.78
C ASN A 72 10.58 -12.93 1.35
N TYR A 73 10.17 -11.82 0.74
CA TYR A 73 10.72 -11.41 -0.56
C TYR A 73 12.20 -11.06 -0.46
N ASN A 74 12.59 -10.19 0.47
CA ASN A 74 13.97 -9.71 0.59
C ASN A 74 14.98 -10.82 0.90
N THR A 75 14.54 -11.90 1.56
CA THR A 75 15.38 -13.05 1.88
C THR A 75 15.26 -14.21 0.88
N ASN A 76 14.22 -14.20 0.04
CA ASN A 76 14.01 -15.21 -1.00
C ASN A 76 13.35 -14.57 -2.24
N LEU A 77 14.20 -14.09 -3.15
CA LEU A 77 13.81 -13.33 -4.35
C LEU A 77 13.18 -14.23 -5.41
N THR A 78 11.86 -14.39 -5.33
CA THR A 78 11.04 -15.13 -6.29
C THR A 78 9.86 -14.29 -6.76
N ASP A 79 9.37 -14.54 -7.97
CA ASP A 79 8.17 -13.86 -8.51
C ASP A 79 6.95 -14.04 -7.60
N HIS A 80 6.82 -15.22 -6.99
CA HIS A 80 5.76 -15.52 -6.03
C HIS A 80 5.84 -14.61 -4.80
N ASN A 81 7.02 -14.51 -4.17
CA ASN A 81 7.19 -13.67 -2.99
C ASN A 81 7.07 -12.17 -3.33
N SER A 82 7.48 -11.77 -4.54
CA SER A 82 7.26 -10.40 -5.03
C SER A 82 5.77 -10.07 -5.11
N GLN A 83 4.95 -10.98 -5.67
CA GLN A 83 3.50 -10.79 -5.74
C GLN A 83 2.85 -10.75 -4.35
N LEU A 84 3.30 -11.59 -3.41
CA LEU A 84 2.81 -11.58 -2.03
C LEU A 84 3.13 -10.26 -1.31
N GLN A 85 4.35 -9.74 -1.45
CA GLN A 85 4.73 -8.45 -0.89
C GLN A 85 3.87 -7.31 -1.45
N VAL A 86 3.68 -7.25 -2.77
CA VAL A 86 2.84 -6.22 -3.40
C VAL A 86 1.40 -6.33 -2.90
N SER A 87 0.84 -7.54 -2.82
CA SER A 87 -0.51 -7.76 -2.30
C SER A 87 -0.65 -7.27 -0.86
N ALA A 88 0.30 -7.62 0.02
CA ALA A 88 0.27 -7.20 1.42
C ALA A 88 0.43 -5.68 1.57
N SER A 89 1.26 -5.04 0.75
CA SER A 89 1.40 -3.59 0.71
C SER A 89 0.11 -2.88 0.28
N LEU A 90 -0.62 -3.44 -0.69
CA LEU A 90 -1.92 -2.91 -1.11
C LEU A 90 -2.99 -3.07 -0.02
N GLU A 91 -3.00 -4.21 0.68
CA GLU A 91 -3.90 -4.44 1.84
C GLU A 91 -3.59 -3.45 2.98
N GLU A 92 -2.31 -3.20 3.30
CA GLU A 92 -1.89 -2.19 4.29
C GLU A 92 -2.36 -0.79 3.91
N GLN A 93 -2.24 -0.41 2.63
CA GLN A 93 -2.71 0.87 2.15
C GLN A 93 -4.24 0.98 2.20
N ALA A 94 -4.96 -0.09 1.87
CA ALA A 94 -6.42 -0.13 2.00
C ALA A 94 -6.87 -0.03 3.47
N PHE A 95 -6.15 -0.66 4.39
CA PHE A 95 -6.36 -0.53 5.83
C PHE A 95 -6.18 0.92 6.28
N THR A 96 -5.04 1.52 5.93
CA THR A 96 -4.70 2.92 6.28
C THR A 96 -5.76 3.89 5.77
N GLU A 97 -6.25 3.68 4.54
CA GLU A 97 -7.34 4.46 3.96
C GLU A 97 -8.64 4.30 4.74
N ALA A 98 -9.10 3.07 4.95
CA ALA A 98 -10.38 2.80 5.58
C ALA A 98 -10.45 3.39 7.00
N TRP A 99 -9.41 3.17 7.80
CA TRP A 99 -9.35 3.65 9.18
C TRP A 99 -9.17 5.16 9.27
N GLY A 100 -8.37 5.77 8.39
CA GLY A 100 -8.24 7.22 8.36
C GLY A 100 -9.53 7.92 7.90
N GLN A 101 -10.25 7.37 6.93
CA GLN A 101 -11.57 7.90 6.53
C GLN A 101 -12.59 7.74 7.66
N LYS A 102 -12.59 6.61 8.38
CA LYS A 102 -13.47 6.42 9.55
C LYS A 102 -13.13 7.42 10.66
N ALA A 103 -11.85 7.63 10.96
CA ALA A 103 -11.41 8.63 11.93
C ALA A 103 -11.93 10.03 11.57
N LYS A 104 -11.71 10.44 10.31
CA LYS A 104 -12.16 11.74 9.79
C LYS A 104 -13.67 11.93 9.84
N ALA A 105 -14.43 10.89 9.53
CA ALA A 105 -15.89 10.94 9.52
C ALA A 105 -16.51 10.97 10.93
N THR A 106 -15.82 10.37 11.92
CA THR A 106 -16.39 10.12 13.25
C THR A 106 -15.88 11.11 14.31
N PHE A 107 -14.60 11.49 14.26
CA PHE A 107 -13.93 12.26 15.30
C PHE A 107 -13.41 13.58 14.75
N SER A 108 -14.29 14.58 14.68
CA SER A 108 -13.91 15.94 14.28
C SER A 108 -12.99 16.60 15.31
N ASP A 109 -12.20 17.57 14.88
CA ASP A 109 -11.29 18.31 15.78
C ASP A 109 -12.04 18.93 16.96
N SER A 110 -13.21 19.54 16.70
CA SER A 110 -14.06 20.13 17.75
C SER A 110 -14.63 19.08 18.72
N LEU A 111 -14.94 17.88 18.26
CA LEU A 111 -15.34 16.80 19.16
C LEU A 111 -14.15 16.38 20.05
N MET A 112 -12.96 16.22 19.47
CA MET A 112 -11.76 15.81 20.20
C MET A 112 -11.27 16.86 21.20
N GLU A 113 -11.59 18.14 21.02
CA GLU A 113 -11.36 19.19 22.04
C GLU A 113 -12.07 18.88 23.36
N SER A 114 -13.22 18.22 23.31
CA SER A 114 -13.99 17.81 24.50
C SER A 114 -13.40 16.61 25.24
N PHE A 115 -12.46 15.87 24.63
CA PHE A 115 -11.90 14.68 25.24
C PHE A 115 -10.94 15.05 26.38
N THR A 116 -11.02 14.30 27.47
CA THR A 116 -10.15 14.46 28.63
C THR A 116 -8.77 13.84 28.35
N ASN A 117 -8.73 12.70 27.67
CA ASN A 117 -7.52 11.96 27.37
C ASN A 117 -6.76 12.58 26.17
N PRO A 118 -5.56 13.17 26.39
CA PRO A 118 -4.78 13.78 25.32
C PRO A 118 -4.19 12.76 24.34
N ASP A 119 -3.98 11.50 24.76
CA ASP A 119 -3.41 10.47 23.90
C ASP A 119 -4.40 10.03 22.83
N LEU A 120 -5.70 9.94 23.15
CA LEU A 120 -6.75 9.64 22.16
C LEU A 120 -6.73 10.66 21.01
N LYS A 121 -6.64 11.95 21.35
CA LYS A 121 -6.55 13.03 20.35
C LYS A 121 -5.34 12.81 19.44
N LYS A 122 -4.17 12.59 20.04
CA LYS A 122 -2.91 12.42 19.32
C LYS A 122 -2.93 11.19 18.41
N ILE A 123 -3.47 10.07 18.87
CA ILE A 123 -3.55 8.83 18.10
C ILE A 123 -4.53 8.99 16.95
N ILE A 124 -5.75 9.48 17.20
CA ILE A 124 -6.77 9.67 16.16
C ILE A 124 -6.29 10.68 15.11
N SER A 125 -5.63 11.78 15.51
CA SER A 125 -5.03 12.72 14.58
C SER A 125 -3.98 12.06 13.68
N LYS A 126 -3.19 11.10 14.19
CA LYS A 126 -2.23 10.35 13.38
C LYS A 126 -2.90 9.37 12.42
N ILE A 127 -3.94 8.69 12.86
CA ILE A 127 -4.73 7.76 12.02
C ILE A 127 -5.42 8.52 10.87
N ASN A 128 -5.86 9.76 11.12
CA ASN A 128 -6.46 10.63 10.11
C ASN A 128 -5.45 11.10 9.03
N VAL A 129 -4.13 10.93 9.23
CA VAL A 129 -3.12 11.26 8.22
C VAL A 129 -2.93 10.07 7.28
N LEU A 130 -3.52 10.14 6.09
CA LEU A 130 -3.61 9.04 5.13
C LEU A 130 -2.31 8.69 4.37
N GLY A 131 -1.30 9.59 4.32
CA GLY A 131 -0.04 9.31 3.61
C GLY A 131 -0.23 8.85 2.15
N PRO A 132 0.50 7.83 1.66
CA PRO A 132 0.34 7.25 0.31
C PRO A 132 -1.05 6.68 0.01
N ALA A 133 -1.82 6.31 1.04
CA ALA A 133 -3.17 5.76 0.88
C ALA A 133 -4.16 6.78 0.28
N ASN A 134 -3.79 8.07 0.25
CA ASN A 134 -4.55 9.11 -0.44
C ASN A 134 -4.41 9.07 -1.98
N LEU A 135 -3.49 8.26 -2.53
CA LEU A 135 -3.29 8.13 -3.98
C LEU A 135 -4.37 7.22 -4.61
N PRO A 136 -4.70 7.39 -5.90
CA PRO A 136 -5.49 6.43 -6.66
C PRO A 136 -4.85 5.04 -6.66
N THR A 137 -5.66 3.98 -6.69
CA THR A 137 -5.20 2.59 -6.57
C THR A 137 -4.09 2.21 -7.55
N ALA A 138 -4.18 2.65 -8.81
CA ALA A 138 -3.15 2.38 -9.83
C ALA A 138 -1.80 3.06 -9.53
N GLU A 139 -1.79 4.14 -8.75
CA GLU A 139 -0.57 4.81 -8.31
C GLU A 139 0.01 4.14 -7.05
N ARG A 140 -0.84 3.56 -6.21
CA ARG A 140 -0.43 2.76 -5.05
C ARG A 140 0.45 1.59 -5.45
N GLU A 141 0.06 0.83 -6.47
CA GLU A 141 0.84 -0.30 -6.98
C GLU A 141 2.28 0.07 -7.39
N ARG A 142 2.50 1.31 -7.85
CA ARG A 142 3.84 1.77 -8.28
C ARG A 142 4.77 2.13 -7.13
N VAL A 143 4.20 2.46 -5.97
CA VAL A 143 4.94 2.85 -4.77
C VAL A 143 4.95 1.75 -3.71
N SER A 144 4.26 0.64 -4.00
CA SER A 144 4.24 -0.60 -3.22
C SER A 144 5.48 -1.43 -3.50
#